data_AF-A0A841LD03-F1
#
_entry.id   AF-A0A841LD03-F1
#
_cell.length_a   1.000
_cell.length_b   1.000
_cell.length_c   1.000
_cell.angle_alpha   90.00
_cell.angle_beta   90.00
_cell.angle_gamma   90.00
#
_symmetry.space_group_name_H-M   'P 1'
#
loop_
_entity.id
_entity.type
_entity.pdbx_description
1 polymer ?
#
loop_
_entity_poly.entity_id
_entity_poly.type
_entity_poly.pdbx_seq_one_letter_code
_entity_poly.pdbx_strand_id
1 'polypeptide(L)'
;MAVAVDVLADIHDPAINLAVWQRMLDDALAADAARLLRFQCEPLRLELAVADVAAALPGAMVAAGWPPAPRIAMDMALLAGCLADVMACAAVSLRLEVITGDACRKYHADQVTARLITSYAGPGSQWLCDGDAAALAAGVSPDQVVPEQLQPGEVALFKGRRWSATPIIHRSPPIAGTGQRRLVLVINPAEPECLS
;
A
#
# COMPACT_ATOMS: atom_id res chain seq x y z
N MET A 1 -8.39 15.37 5.48
CA MET A 1 -7.25 14.84 6.27
C MET A 1 -7.72 14.24 7.58
N ALA A 2 -8.36 14.99 8.49
CA ALA A 2 -8.79 14.48 9.81
C ALA A 2 -9.48 13.10 9.74
N VAL A 3 -10.54 12.95 8.94
CA VAL A 3 -11.28 11.68 8.79
C VAL A 3 -10.40 10.51 8.33
N ALA A 4 -9.38 10.74 7.50
CA ALA A 4 -8.48 9.69 7.04
C ALA A 4 -7.53 9.24 8.15
N VAL A 5 -6.99 10.20 8.91
CA VAL A 5 -6.11 9.92 10.05
C VAL A 5 -6.90 9.21 11.16
N ASP A 6 -8.13 9.63 11.43
CA ASP A 6 -9.00 9.01 12.45
C ASP A 6 -9.23 7.52 12.16
N VAL A 7 -9.61 7.16 10.92
CA VAL A 7 -9.84 5.76 10.55
C VAL A 7 -8.56 4.94 10.56
N LEU A 8 -7.44 5.49 10.07
CA LEU A 8 -6.17 4.76 10.06
C LEU A 8 -5.56 4.63 11.46
N ALA A 9 -5.88 5.54 12.39
CA ALA A 9 -5.43 5.51 13.77
C ALA A 9 -6.03 4.35 14.59
N ASP A 10 -7.14 3.76 14.14
CA ASP A 10 -7.71 2.52 14.71
C ASP A 10 -6.66 1.39 14.74
N ILE A 11 -5.63 1.45 13.89
CA ILE A 11 -4.51 0.53 13.93
C ILE A 11 -3.83 0.47 15.31
N HIS A 12 -3.95 1.49 16.17
CA HIS A 12 -3.33 1.44 17.50
C HIS A 12 -4.06 0.51 18.48
N ASP A 13 -5.32 0.15 18.21
CA ASP A 13 -6.00 -0.89 18.98
C ASP A 13 -5.26 -2.24 18.79
N PRO A 14 -4.79 -2.90 19.86
CA PRO A 14 -4.12 -4.20 19.77
C PRO A 14 -4.92 -5.28 19.04
N ALA A 15 -6.25 -5.21 19.02
CA ALA A 15 -7.13 -6.15 18.32
C ALA A 15 -7.23 -5.87 16.80
N ILE A 16 -6.82 -4.69 16.33
CA ILE A 16 -6.93 -4.31 14.92
C ILE A 16 -5.59 -4.52 14.22
N ASN A 17 -5.53 -5.46 13.28
CA ASN A 17 -4.33 -5.72 12.47
C ASN A 17 -4.39 -5.09 11.07
N LEU A 18 -5.56 -4.57 10.69
CA LEU A 18 -5.81 -3.89 9.42
C LEU A 18 -6.82 -2.76 9.64
N ALA A 19 -6.42 -1.53 9.35
CA ALA A 19 -7.31 -0.37 9.32
C ALA A 19 -7.53 0.05 7.86
N VAL A 20 -8.79 0.23 7.43
CA VAL A 20 -9.13 0.51 6.02
C VAL A 20 -9.93 1.79 5.91
N TRP A 21 -9.34 2.82 5.31
CA TRP A 21 -10.05 4.01 4.89
C TRP A 21 -10.70 3.79 3.52
N GLN A 22 -12.03 3.62 3.55
CA GLN A 22 -12.88 3.41 2.38
C GLN A 22 -13.13 4.71 1.61
N ARG A 23 -12.12 5.23 0.93
CA ARG A 23 -12.25 6.38 0.05
C ARG A 23 -12.53 5.97 -1.39
N MET A 24 -13.25 6.82 -2.10
CA MET A 24 -13.33 6.76 -3.56
C MET A 24 -12.30 7.71 -4.18
N LEU A 25 -11.66 7.29 -5.27
CA LEU A 25 -10.87 8.19 -6.09
C LEU A 25 -11.83 9.11 -6.85
N ASP A 26 -11.52 10.40 -6.90
CA ASP A 26 -12.24 11.29 -7.82
C ASP A 26 -11.92 10.93 -9.28
N ASP A 27 -12.80 11.36 -10.20
CA ASP A 27 -12.70 11.01 -11.62
C ASP A 27 -11.36 11.42 -12.25
N ALA A 28 -10.78 12.53 -11.81
CA ALA A 28 -9.52 13.03 -12.36
C ALA A 28 -8.32 12.19 -11.89
N LEU A 29 -8.29 11.82 -10.62
CA LEU A 29 -7.27 10.94 -10.05
C LEU A 29 -7.38 9.52 -10.61
N ALA A 30 -8.60 9.01 -10.77
CA ALA A 30 -8.86 7.72 -11.41
C ALA A 30 -8.43 7.70 -12.88
N ALA A 31 -8.68 8.78 -13.62
CA ALA A 31 -8.24 8.92 -15.01
C ALA A 31 -6.70 8.96 -15.13
N ASP A 32 -6.01 9.68 -14.22
CA ASP A 32 -4.56 9.70 -14.17
C ASP A 32 -3.98 8.30 -13.83
N ALA A 33 -4.56 7.59 -12.87
CA ALA A 33 -4.16 6.22 -12.54
C ALA A 33 -4.33 5.27 -13.73
N ALA A 34 -5.47 5.35 -14.44
CA ALA A 34 -5.75 4.55 -15.63
C ALA A 34 -4.83 4.90 -16.81
N ARG A 35 -4.34 6.15 -16.88
CA ARG A 35 -3.31 6.57 -17.84
C ARG A 35 -1.96 5.97 -17.47
N LEU A 36 -1.53 6.10 -16.21
CA LEU A 36 -0.25 5.57 -15.71
C LEU A 36 -0.14 4.05 -15.89
N LEU A 37 -1.25 3.33 -15.70
CA LEU A 37 -1.34 1.88 -15.94
C LEU A 37 -0.91 1.44 -17.34
N ARG A 38 -0.88 2.33 -18.34
CA ARG A 38 -0.52 1.99 -19.72
C ARG A 38 1.00 1.94 -19.92
N PHE A 39 1.75 2.59 -19.05
CA PHE A 39 3.21 2.71 -19.16
C PHE A 39 3.91 1.52 -18.51
N GLN A 40 5.06 1.14 -19.04
CA GLN A 40 5.99 0.21 -18.40
C GLN A 40 7.15 1.04 -17.87
N CYS A 41 7.06 1.39 -16.59
CA CYS A 41 8.09 2.16 -15.90
C CYS A 41 8.75 1.26 -14.86
N GLU A 42 10.03 1.49 -14.59
CA GLU A 42 10.68 0.90 -13.42
C GLU A 42 9.97 1.35 -12.14
N PRO A 43 9.91 0.51 -11.09
CA PRO A 43 9.31 0.90 -9.83
C PRO A 43 9.99 2.15 -9.28
N LEU A 44 9.21 3.21 -9.04
CA LEU A 44 9.70 4.38 -8.32
C LEU A 44 9.91 3.97 -6.87
N ARG A 45 11.12 4.16 -6.34
CA ARG A 45 11.46 3.93 -4.93
C ARG A 45 12.10 5.18 -4.37
N LEU A 46 11.60 5.66 -3.25
CA LEU A 46 12.14 6.83 -2.55
C LEU A 46 12.18 6.54 -1.05
N GLU A 47 13.19 7.09 -0.39
CA GLU A 47 13.26 7.15 1.07
C GLU A 47 13.75 8.53 1.45
N LEU A 48 12.92 9.26 2.21
CA LEU A 48 13.13 10.68 2.48
C LEU A 48 12.28 11.15 3.66
N ALA A 49 12.61 12.33 4.20
CA ALA A 49 11.80 12.99 5.20
C ALA A 49 10.40 13.32 4.65
N VAL A 50 9.37 13.17 5.47
CA VAL A 50 7.97 13.39 5.09
C VAL A 50 7.76 14.81 4.56
N ALA A 51 8.46 15.79 5.15
CA ALA A 51 8.42 17.19 4.75
C ALA A 51 8.90 17.42 3.30
N ASP A 52 9.77 16.55 2.77
CA ASP A 52 10.36 16.69 1.44
C ASP A 52 9.57 15.94 0.35
N VAL A 53 8.66 15.03 0.74
CA VAL A 53 7.93 14.14 -0.19
C VAL A 53 7.20 14.92 -1.29
N ALA A 54 6.45 15.96 -0.92
CA ALA A 54 5.65 16.74 -1.87
C ALA A 54 6.52 17.45 -2.92
N ALA A 55 7.69 17.97 -2.51
CA ALA A 55 8.61 18.66 -3.39
C ALA A 55 9.41 17.70 -4.29
N ALA A 56 9.82 16.54 -3.75
CA ALA A 56 10.67 15.59 -4.45
C ALA A 56 9.92 14.74 -5.49
N LEU A 57 8.66 14.38 -5.22
CA LEU A 57 7.91 13.39 -6.01
C LEU A 57 7.82 13.71 -7.51
N PRO A 58 7.45 14.94 -7.95
CA PRO A 58 7.31 15.23 -9.38
C PRO A 58 8.62 14.99 -10.16
N GLY A 59 9.75 15.45 -9.60
CA GLY A 59 11.07 15.28 -10.22
C GLY A 59 11.52 13.81 -10.20
N ALA A 60 11.29 13.12 -9.09
CA ALA A 60 11.64 11.71 -8.94
C ALA A 60 10.85 10.79 -9.89
N MET A 61 9.56 11.06 -10.09
CA MET A 61 8.73 10.35 -11.07
C MET A 61 9.32 10.48 -12.48
N VAL A 62 9.61 11.71 -12.91
CA VAL A 62 10.20 11.97 -14.23
C VAL A 62 11.55 11.30 -14.39
N ALA A 63 12.42 11.39 -13.36
CA ALA A 63 13.73 10.75 -13.37
C ALA A 63 13.64 9.21 -13.47
N ALA A 64 12.60 8.61 -12.90
CA ALA A 64 12.30 7.18 -12.99
C ALA A 64 11.54 6.78 -14.28
N GLY A 65 11.37 7.71 -15.24
CA GLY A 65 10.71 7.44 -16.52
C GLY A 65 9.18 7.40 -16.46
N TRP A 66 8.57 7.86 -15.37
CA TRP A 66 7.13 8.00 -15.28
C TRP A 66 6.67 9.28 -15.99
N PRO A 67 5.53 9.26 -16.70
CA PRO A 67 4.99 10.47 -17.27
C PRO A 67 4.51 11.40 -16.14
N PRO A 68 4.50 12.73 -16.36
CA PRO A 68 4.00 13.68 -15.36
C PRO A 68 2.58 13.33 -14.89
N ALA A 69 2.39 13.24 -13.58
CA ALA A 69 1.11 12.91 -12.94
C ALA A 69 0.97 13.67 -11.61
N PRO A 70 0.78 15.02 -11.65
CA PRO A 70 0.81 15.85 -10.46
C PRO A 70 -0.26 15.49 -9.43
N ARG A 71 -1.43 14.99 -9.86
CA ARG A 71 -2.49 14.55 -8.93
C ARG A 71 -2.09 13.28 -8.17
N ILE A 72 -1.46 12.33 -8.84
CA ILE A 72 -0.93 11.11 -8.22
C ILE A 72 0.20 11.48 -7.25
N ALA A 73 1.13 12.34 -7.65
CA ALA A 73 2.19 12.81 -6.77
C ALA A 73 1.66 13.53 -5.51
N MET A 74 0.66 14.40 -5.68
CA MET A 74 -0.01 15.08 -4.56
C MET A 74 -0.69 14.09 -3.61
N ASP A 75 -1.41 13.10 -4.15
CA ASP A 75 -2.09 12.08 -3.36
C ASP A 75 -1.09 11.18 -2.61
N MET A 76 0.00 10.77 -3.25
CA MET A 76 1.10 10.05 -2.61
C MET A 76 1.69 10.83 -1.44
N ALA A 77 1.90 12.15 -1.59
CA ALA A 77 2.39 13.01 -0.52
C ALA A 77 1.39 13.13 0.64
N LEU A 78 0.09 13.22 0.34
CA LEU A 78 -0.96 13.23 1.35
C LEU A 78 -0.98 11.91 2.14
N LEU A 79 -0.89 10.76 1.46
CA LEU A 79 -0.87 9.46 2.11
C LEU A 79 0.39 9.23 2.93
N ALA A 80 1.54 9.75 2.48
CA ALA A 80 2.77 9.76 3.27
C ALA A 80 2.60 10.56 4.57
N GLY A 81 1.95 11.74 4.50
CA GLY A 81 1.60 12.54 5.68
C GLY A 81 0.66 11.79 6.63
N CYS A 82 -0.41 11.17 6.12
CA CYS A 82 -1.32 10.38 6.95
C CYS A 82 -0.60 9.22 7.66
N LEU A 83 0.27 8.49 6.95
CA LEU A 83 1.07 7.44 7.59
C LEU A 83 1.98 8.02 8.67
N ALA A 84 2.65 9.13 8.39
CA ALA A 84 3.56 9.79 9.31
C ALA A 84 2.86 10.25 10.59
N ASP A 85 1.67 10.83 10.46
CA ASP A 85 0.84 11.26 11.60
C ASP A 85 0.41 10.06 12.46
N VAL A 86 -0.08 8.98 11.82
CA VAL A 86 -0.53 7.78 12.54
C VAL A 86 0.62 7.04 13.20
N MET A 87 1.77 6.92 12.52
CA MET A 87 2.92 6.14 12.97
C MET A 87 3.95 6.96 13.76
N ALA A 88 3.73 8.26 13.93
CA ALA A 88 4.66 9.20 14.54
C ALA A 88 6.09 9.10 13.98
N CYS A 89 6.24 9.08 12.65
CA CYS A 89 7.56 9.00 11.99
C CYS A 89 7.88 10.26 11.17
N ALA A 90 9.16 10.63 11.13
CA ALA A 90 9.64 11.82 10.40
C ALA A 90 10.00 11.54 8.93
N ALA A 91 10.12 10.26 8.56
CA ALA A 91 10.56 9.82 7.25
C ALA A 91 9.84 8.54 6.82
N VAL A 92 9.75 8.36 5.51
CA VAL A 92 9.03 7.25 4.90
C VAL A 92 9.81 6.66 3.73
N SER A 93 9.61 5.36 3.50
CA SER A 93 9.91 4.73 2.21
C SER A 93 8.64 4.66 1.37
N LEU A 94 8.73 5.04 0.11
CA LEU A 94 7.65 5.06 -0.89
C LEU A 94 8.02 4.14 -2.04
N ARG A 95 7.06 3.34 -2.51
CA ARG A 95 7.17 2.58 -3.75
C ARG A 95 5.92 2.71 -4.59
N LEU A 96 6.05 3.18 -5.83
CA LEU A 96 5.00 3.17 -6.83
C LEU A 96 5.38 2.21 -7.97
N GLU A 97 4.47 1.30 -8.33
CA GLU A 97 4.77 0.24 -9.29
C GLU A 97 3.54 -0.16 -10.11
N VAL A 98 3.74 -0.44 -11.40
CA VAL A 98 2.75 -1.15 -12.21
C VAL A 98 3.05 -2.65 -12.17
N ILE A 99 2.19 -3.42 -11.51
CA ILE A 99 2.35 -4.88 -11.38
C ILE A 99 1.50 -5.57 -12.45
N THR A 100 2.13 -6.51 -13.17
CA THR A 100 1.50 -7.30 -14.25
C THR A 100 1.61 -8.81 -14.02
N GLY A 101 2.14 -9.25 -12.87
CA GLY A 101 2.44 -10.66 -12.59
C GLY A 101 2.30 -11.03 -11.11
N ASP A 102 2.93 -12.14 -10.74
CA ASP A 102 2.66 -12.88 -9.49
C ASP A 102 3.55 -12.47 -8.30
N ALA A 103 4.11 -11.26 -8.31
CA ALA A 103 4.92 -10.80 -7.19
C ALA A 103 4.10 -10.83 -5.89
N CYS A 104 4.61 -11.54 -4.88
CA CYS A 104 3.96 -11.70 -3.57
C CYS A 104 2.58 -12.40 -3.60
N ARG A 105 2.37 -13.37 -4.51
CA ARG A 105 1.12 -14.17 -4.58
C ARG A 105 0.88 -15.10 -3.37
N LYS A 106 1.91 -15.39 -2.58
CA LYS A 106 1.78 -16.24 -1.39
C LYS A 106 1.29 -15.40 -0.22
N TYR A 107 0.36 -15.94 0.57
CA TYR A 107 -0.04 -15.31 1.82
C TYR A 107 1.16 -15.15 2.75
N HIS A 108 1.34 -13.93 3.26
CA HIS A 108 2.42 -13.58 4.17
C HIS A 108 2.00 -12.40 5.05
N ALA A 109 2.85 -12.11 6.04
CA ALA A 109 2.86 -10.83 6.73
C ALA A 109 4.24 -10.22 6.54
N ASP A 110 4.29 -8.92 6.30
CA ASP A 110 5.52 -8.19 6.05
C ASP A 110 6.41 -8.10 7.30
N GLN A 111 7.72 -8.05 7.09
CA GLN A 111 8.73 -7.84 8.14
C GLN A 111 8.95 -6.34 8.41
N VAL A 112 7.86 -5.61 8.65
CA VAL A 112 7.86 -4.17 9.00
C VAL A 112 7.02 -3.94 10.25
N THR A 113 7.08 -2.73 10.82
CA THR A 113 6.14 -2.30 11.88
C THR A 113 4.74 -2.13 11.30
N ALA A 114 4.61 -1.27 10.28
CA ALA A 114 3.37 -1.07 9.56
C ALA A 114 3.64 -0.78 8.07
N ARG A 115 2.63 -1.02 7.23
CA ARG A 115 2.66 -0.70 5.80
C ARG A 115 1.33 -0.15 5.35
N LEU A 116 1.34 1.01 4.70
CA LEU A 116 0.20 1.54 3.97
C LEU A 116 0.23 1.04 2.53
N ILE A 117 -0.89 0.50 2.05
CA ILE A 117 -1.05 0.07 0.66
C ILE A 117 -2.33 0.69 0.08
N THR A 118 -2.25 1.18 -1.15
CA THR A 118 -3.43 1.48 -1.97
C THR A 118 -3.20 1.06 -3.41
N SER A 119 -4.22 0.46 -4.03
CA SER A 119 -4.27 0.29 -5.48
C SER A 119 -4.99 1.49 -6.09
N TYR A 120 -4.27 2.33 -6.82
CA TYR A 120 -4.88 3.44 -7.57
C TYR A 120 -5.73 2.93 -8.74
N ALA A 121 -5.35 1.80 -9.33
CA ALA A 121 -6.11 1.16 -10.39
C ALA A 121 -5.76 -0.32 -10.48
N GLY A 122 -6.66 -1.13 -11.05
CA GLY A 122 -6.59 -2.59 -10.99
C GLY A 122 -7.02 -3.12 -9.61
N PRO A 123 -7.07 -4.45 -9.41
CA PRO A 123 -7.64 -4.98 -8.17
C PRO A 123 -6.82 -4.52 -6.93
N GLY A 124 -7.37 -4.64 -5.72
CA GLY A 124 -6.62 -4.37 -4.48
C GLY A 124 -5.85 -5.57 -3.94
N SER A 125 -5.09 -5.38 -2.87
CA SER A 125 -4.48 -6.48 -2.11
C SER A 125 -5.57 -7.36 -1.48
N GLN A 126 -5.27 -8.65 -1.35
CA GLN A 126 -6.13 -9.61 -0.64
C GLN A 126 -5.63 -9.83 0.77
N TRP A 127 -6.53 -9.99 1.74
CA TRP A 127 -6.21 -10.25 3.14
C TRP A 127 -7.14 -11.31 3.73
N LEU A 128 -6.72 -11.93 4.83
CA LEU A 128 -7.48 -12.98 5.51
C LEU A 128 -8.01 -12.46 6.84
N CYS A 129 -9.28 -12.77 7.14
CA CYS A 129 -9.81 -12.61 8.49
C CYS A 129 -9.10 -13.57 9.46
N ASP A 130 -9.23 -13.32 10.77
CA ASP A 130 -8.53 -14.12 11.79
C ASP A 130 -8.84 -15.63 11.69
N GLY A 131 -10.07 -15.99 11.31
CA GLY A 131 -10.48 -17.38 11.11
C GLY A 131 -9.74 -18.06 9.95
N ASP A 132 -9.69 -17.41 8.79
CA ASP A 132 -8.97 -17.90 7.62
C ASP A 132 -7.45 -17.90 7.83
N ALA A 133 -6.92 -16.89 8.51
CA ALA A 133 -5.51 -16.83 8.88
C ALA A 133 -5.12 -17.98 9.82
N ALA A 134 -5.96 -18.28 10.81
CA ALA A 134 -5.76 -19.43 11.70
C ALA A 134 -5.89 -20.77 10.97
N ALA A 135 -6.86 -20.91 10.07
CA ALA A 135 -7.01 -22.10 9.24
C ALA A 135 -5.76 -22.35 8.38
N LEU A 136 -5.25 -21.32 7.71
CA LEU A 136 -4.02 -21.39 6.93
C LEU A 136 -2.81 -21.82 7.80
N ALA A 137 -2.69 -21.25 9.01
CA ALA A 137 -1.63 -21.61 9.95
C ALA A 137 -1.75 -23.06 10.46
N ALA A 138 -2.96 -23.60 10.54
CA ALA A 138 -3.24 -25.01 10.87
C ALA A 138 -3.01 -25.98 9.70
N GLY A 139 -2.62 -25.48 8.52
CA GLY A 139 -2.28 -26.31 7.35
C GLY A 139 -3.40 -26.49 6.34
N VAL A 140 -4.50 -25.74 6.45
CA VAL A 140 -5.52 -25.67 5.39
C VAL A 140 -4.88 -25.11 4.11
N SER A 141 -5.26 -25.67 2.96
CA SER A 141 -4.69 -25.24 1.68
C SER A 141 -5.00 -23.76 1.41
N PRO A 142 -4.07 -22.97 0.83
CA PRO A 142 -4.33 -21.58 0.45
C PRO A 142 -5.52 -21.36 -0.50
N ASP A 143 -5.95 -22.41 -1.22
CA ASP A 143 -7.10 -22.37 -2.14
C ASP A 143 -8.44 -22.60 -1.43
N GLN A 144 -8.41 -22.98 -0.14
CA GLN A 144 -9.58 -23.27 0.68
C GLN A 144 -9.93 -22.13 1.66
N VAL A 145 -9.04 -21.15 1.83
CA VAL A 145 -9.33 -19.94 2.60
C VAL A 145 -9.98 -18.88 1.72
N VAL A 146 -10.87 -18.07 2.29
CA VAL A 146 -11.61 -17.05 1.55
C VAL A 146 -11.02 -15.67 1.84
N PRO A 147 -10.28 -15.06 0.90
CA PRO A 147 -9.75 -13.73 1.14
C PRO A 147 -10.81 -12.65 0.95
N GLU A 148 -10.70 -11.62 1.76
CA GLU A 148 -11.26 -10.31 1.48
C GLU A 148 -10.35 -9.56 0.49
N GLN A 149 -10.93 -8.63 -0.27
CA GLN A 149 -10.19 -7.86 -1.28
C GLN A 149 -10.48 -6.36 -1.17
N LEU A 150 -9.40 -5.59 -1.06
CA LEU A 150 -9.49 -4.13 -1.14
C LEU A 150 -9.99 -3.68 -2.51
N GLN A 151 -10.82 -2.65 -2.52
CA GLN A 151 -11.26 -1.98 -3.73
C GLN A 151 -10.22 -0.95 -4.20
N PRO A 152 -10.17 -0.63 -5.51
CA PRO A 152 -9.33 0.45 -6.00
C PRO A 152 -9.68 1.77 -5.30
N GLY A 153 -8.66 2.49 -4.84
CA GLY A 153 -8.81 3.73 -4.09
C GLY A 153 -8.80 3.57 -2.57
N GLU A 154 -9.22 2.42 -2.04
CA GLU A 154 -9.13 2.17 -0.60
C GLU A 154 -7.68 2.25 -0.13
N VAL A 155 -7.50 2.80 1.07
CA VAL A 155 -6.21 2.96 1.71
C VAL A 155 -6.20 2.09 2.95
N ALA A 156 -5.30 1.12 2.99
CA ALA A 156 -5.23 0.18 4.09
C ALA A 156 -3.87 0.25 4.78
N LEU A 157 -3.88 0.33 6.11
CA LEU A 157 -2.70 0.27 6.97
C LEU A 157 -2.64 -1.10 7.65
N PHE A 158 -1.56 -1.82 7.36
CA PHE A 158 -1.33 -3.20 7.75
C PHE A 158 -0.36 -3.25 8.92
N LYS A 159 -0.69 -3.96 10.00
CA LYS A 159 0.30 -4.33 11.04
C LYS A 159 1.19 -5.45 10.54
N GLY A 160 2.51 -5.21 10.55
CA GLY A 160 3.50 -6.21 10.20
C GLY A 160 3.99 -7.01 11.40
N ARG A 161 4.88 -7.97 11.12
CA ARG A 161 5.45 -8.91 12.10
C ARG A 161 6.26 -8.25 13.21
N ARG A 162 6.78 -7.04 12.98
CA ARG A 162 7.56 -6.31 14.00
C ARG A 162 6.66 -5.64 15.05
N TRP A 163 5.38 -5.44 14.75
CA TRP A 163 4.43 -4.81 15.66
C TRP A 163 3.54 -5.85 16.36
N SER A 164 2.97 -6.79 15.61
CA SER A 164 1.96 -7.72 16.13
C SER A 164 2.45 -9.16 16.08
N ALA A 165 2.15 -9.93 17.13
CA ALA A 165 2.30 -11.38 17.14
C ALA A 165 1.26 -12.09 16.23
N THR A 166 0.17 -11.41 15.92
CA THR A 166 -0.90 -11.85 15.01
C THR A 166 -1.04 -10.85 13.86
N PRO A 167 0.02 -10.64 13.04
CA PRO A 167 -0.01 -9.63 12.00
C PRO A 167 -1.01 -9.99 10.91
N ILE A 168 -1.46 -8.98 10.15
CA ILE A 168 -2.43 -9.22 9.07
C ILE A 168 -1.80 -10.06 7.95
N ILE A 169 -2.45 -11.19 7.66
CA ILE A 169 -2.05 -12.09 6.57
C ILE A 169 -2.65 -11.58 5.26
N HIS A 170 -1.80 -11.33 4.27
CA HIS A 170 -2.20 -10.73 3.01
C HIS A 170 -1.35 -11.21 1.83
N ARG A 171 -1.78 -10.89 0.61
CA ARG A 171 -1.07 -11.16 -0.64
C ARG A 171 -1.44 -10.17 -1.73
N SER A 172 -0.62 -10.11 -2.77
CA SER A 172 -1.08 -9.65 -4.08
C SER A 172 -2.07 -10.69 -4.63
N PRO A 173 -3.22 -10.31 -5.20
CA PRO A 173 -4.10 -11.27 -5.84
C PRO A 173 -3.45 -11.82 -7.11
N PRO A 174 -3.81 -13.05 -7.49
CA PRO A 174 -3.26 -13.72 -8.66
C PRO A 174 -3.79 -13.07 -9.94
N ILE A 175 -2.95 -12.25 -10.59
CA ILE A 175 -3.28 -11.58 -11.85
C ILE A 175 -2.42 -12.06 -13.04
N ALA A 176 -1.40 -12.89 -12.82
CA ALA A 176 -0.58 -13.38 -13.92
C ALA A 176 -1.43 -14.17 -14.93
N GLY A 177 -1.17 -13.96 -16.22
CA GLY A 177 -1.91 -14.62 -17.31
C GLY A 177 -3.31 -14.07 -17.56
N THR A 178 -3.84 -13.18 -16.71
CA THR A 178 -5.18 -12.58 -16.90
C THR A 178 -5.18 -11.37 -17.84
N GLY A 179 -4.01 -10.79 -18.10
CA GLY A 179 -3.88 -9.49 -18.80
C GLY A 179 -4.20 -8.27 -17.93
N GLN A 180 -4.62 -8.47 -16.67
CA GLN A 180 -4.85 -7.38 -15.72
C GLN A 180 -3.52 -6.74 -15.29
N ARG A 181 -3.58 -5.42 -15.04
CA ARG A 181 -2.49 -4.62 -14.50
C ARG A 181 -3.00 -3.85 -13.29
N ARG A 182 -2.12 -3.54 -12.34
CA ARG A 182 -2.45 -2.72 -11.18
C ARG A 182 -1.39 -1.66 -10.92
N LEU A 183 -1.82 -0.46 -10.53
CA LEU A 183 -0.95 0.61 -10.09
C LEU A 183 -1.02 0.67 -8.57
N VAL A 184 0.06 0.31 -7.90
CA VAL A 184 0.08 0.16 -6.45
C VAL A 184 1.08 1.13 -5.83
N LEU A 185 0.63 1.82 -4.79
CA LEU A 185 1.47 2.56 -3.88
C LEU A 185 1.65 1.76 -2.59
N VAL A 186 2.90 1.69 -2.15
CA VAL A 186 3.28 1.14 -0.84
C VAL A 186 4.08 2.20 -0.09
N ILE A 187 3.74 2.44 1.17
CA ILE A 187 4.44 3.37 2.04
C ILE A 187 4.74 2.67 3.38
N ASN A 188 5.98 2.77 3.86
CA ASN A 188 6.35 2.31 5.20
C ASN A 188 7.00 3.46 5.98
N PRO A 189 6.92 3.47 7.31
CA PRO A 189 7.84 4.27 8.11
C PRO A 189 9.29 3.92 7.71
N ALA A 190 10.14 4.93 7.49
CA ALA A 190 11.56 4.69 7.27
C ALA A 190 12.17 4.12 8.56
N GLU A 191 13.10 3.18 8.44
CA GLU A 191 13.81 2.66 9.59
C GLU A 191 14.89 3.68 10.01
N PRO A 192 15.15 3.88 11.32
CA PRO A 192 16.10 4.89 11.81
C PRO A 192 17.52 4.77 11.22
N GLU A 193 17.88 3.60 10.69
CA GLU A 193 19.23 3.28 10.19
C GLU A 193 19.51 3.75 8.75
N CYS A 194 18.49 4.22 8.00
CA CYS A 194 18.66 4.57 6.58
C CYS A 194 18.88 6.08 6.30
N LEU A 195 18.87 6.94 7.32
CA LEU A 195 18.96 8.41 7.17
C LEU A 195 20.30 8.98 7.64
N SER A 196 21.38 8.20 7.51
CA SER A 196 22.76 8.65 7.79
C SER A 196 23.42 9.27 6.57
#